data_AF-A0AA38MMH4-F1
#
_entry.id   AF-A0AA38MMH4-F1
#
_cell.length_a   1.000
_cell.length_b   1.000
_cell.length_c   1.000
_cell.angle_alpha   90.00
_cell.angle_beta   90.00
_cell.angle_gamma   90.00
#
_symmetry.space_group_name_H-M   'P 1'
#
loop_
_entity.id
_entity.type
_entity.pdbx_description
1 polymer ?
#
loop_
_entity_poly.entity_id
_entity_poly.type
_entity_poly.pdbx_seq_one_letter_code
_entity_poly.pdbx_strand_id
1 'polypeptide(L)'
;MPGMRCAVFGCNNSLIETKKKGLKVIYHRFPQGNNLTSSTIRNEWIRRCKRADKMNPSTSVICSTHFTQQDYERDLQNELLGLPQKKILKQTAVPVLNLPSLHKGTQEHGDPSFSSDRANRYKKREKKEEVENILAEHKIQESKTDIEETAIPDRTFPTEFFSQPSTSHNKEDDKLLHQYNNLKVKYERMEEKYKQKIKLLNSQVQYYKKKSLKISLSSCVPEEYISASVLKNANIDISDALVEELQNESTQNRSSSFSSNASSSSELNTTDVSRSCPEVTNDALEYIAGYLAKKFRNTNPTLGDFTYKKKQESYQLPSWVQQLSYGGLIQPTREWHTKIKKWNIYFEQHHGDALKKCSGIIEKLTTKINRRETTITRDIIRAFCKLRTIIRMNYMNIKLIEKRSRKRASQSSQSAQNTDTERKKRRKLNKLTK
;
A
#
# COMPACT_ATOMS: atom_id res chain seq x y z
N MET A 1 -6.61 -24.91 -12.19
CA MET A 1 -5.18 -24.53 -12.14
C MET A 1 -4.53 -25.12 -10.89
N PRO A 2 -3.29 -25.64 -10.94
CA PRO A 2 -2.55 -26.06 -9.75
C PRO A 2 -2.22 -24.83 -8.89
N GLY A 3 -2.59 -24.87 -7.60
CA GLY A 3 -2.35 -23.77 -6.67
C GLY A 3 -0.88 -23.66 -6.22
N MET A 4 -0.53 -22.50 -5.67
CA MET A 4 0.79 -22.24 -5.07
C MET A 4 1.13 -23.32 -4.02
N ARG A 5 2.29 -23.97 -4.17
CA ARG A 5 2.84 -24.98 -3.24
C ARG A 5 4.07 -24.44 -2.51
N CYS A 6 4.41 -25.05 -1.38
CA CYS A 6 5.69 -24.79 -0.72
C CYS A 6 6.87 -25.13 -1.65
N ALA A 7 7.95 -24.34 -1.54
CA ALA A 7 9.19 -24.54 -2.31
C ALA A 7 10.12 -25.60 -1.69
N VAL A 8 10.04 -25.82 -0.38
CA VAL A 8 10.87 -26.77 0.38
C VAL A 8 10.59 -28.20 -0.09
N PHE A 9 11.65 -28.96 -0.39
CA PHE A 9 11.55 -30.38 -0.76
C PHE A 9 10.84 -31.20 0.33
N GLY A 10 10.09 -32.23 -0.07
CA GLY A 10 9.21 -33.02 0.82
C GLY A 10 7.93 -32.31 1.29
N CYS A 11 7.85 -30.96 1.24
CA CYS A 11 6.71 -30.24 1.77
C CYS A 11 5.51 -30.22 0.82
N ASN A 12 4.50 -31.05 1.10
CA ASN A 12 3.28 -31.14 0.29
C ASN A 12 2.28 -29.98 0.48
N ASN A 13 2.50 -29.08 1.44
CA ASN A 13 1.59 -27.96 1.75
C ASN A 13 1.31 -27.09 0.51
N SER A 14 0.02 -26.98 0.15
CA SER A 14 -0.48 -26.13 -0.94
C SER A 14 -1.55 -25.17 -0.46
N LEU A 15 -1.56 -23.94 -0.99
CA LEU A 15 -2.44 -22.85 -0.56
C LEU A 15 -3.93 -23.19 -0.68
N ILE A 16 -4.29 -24.02 -1.67
CA ILE A 16 -5.67 -24.51 -1.85
C ILE A 16 -6.02 -25.54 -0.78
N GLU A 17 -5.12 -26.48 -0.50
CA GLU A 17 -5.37 -27.59 0.40
C GLU A 17 -5.36 -27.18 1.87
N THR A 18 -4.39 -26.37 2.31
CA THR A 18 -4.37 -25.86 3.69
C THR A 18 -5.59 -24.98 3.97
N LYS A 19 -6.07 -24.23 2.95
CA LYS A 19 -7.31 -23.47 3.04
C LYS A 19 -8.56 -24.37 3.08
N LYS A 20 -8.62 -25.46 2.30
CA LYS A 20 -9.71 -26.46 2.38
C LYS A 20 -9.74 -27.17 3.73
N LYS A 21 -8.58 -27.48 4.31
CA LYS A 21 -8.41 -28.10 5.63
C LYS A 21 -8.51 -27.11 6.81
N GLY A 22 -8.82 -25.83 6.57
CA GLY A 22 -8.98 -24.81 7.62
C GLY A 22 -7.69 -24.44 8.39
N LEU A 23 -6.52 -24.92 7.95
CA LEU A 23 -5.26 -24.77 8.66
C LEU A 23 -4.76 -23.32 8.56
N LYS A 24 -4.34 -22.75 9.70
CA LYS A 24 -3.82 -21.36 9.83
C LYS A 24 -2.38 -21.21 9.30
N VAL A 25 -2.08 -21.82 8.15
CA VAL A 25 -0.78 -21.80 7.47
C VAL A 25 -0.70 -20.58 6.54
N ILE A 26 0.37 -19.80 6.69
CA ILE A 26 0.67 -18.61 5.87
C ILE A 26 1.77 -18.97 4.86
N TYR A 27 1.79 -18.32 3.69
CA TYR A 27 2.77 -18.56 2.63
C TYR A 27 3.58 -17.29 2.39
N HIS A 28 4.87 -17.34 2.70
CA HIS A 28 5.81 -16.23 2.58
C HIS A 28 6.54 -16.29 1.24
N ARG A 29 6.73 -15.13 0.61
CA ARG A 29 7.56 -15.00 -0.60
C ARG A 29 9.03 -14.88 -0.19
N PHE A 30 9.95 -15.29 -1.07
CA PHE A 30 11.38 -15.06 -0.88
C PHE A 30 11.69 -13.55 -0.80
N PRO A 31 12.70 -13.14 -0.01
CA PRO A 31 13.16 -11.75 0.01
C PRO A 31 13.53 -11.23 -1.39
N GLN A 32 13.32 -9.93 -1.61
CA GLN A 32 13.78 -9.26 -2.82
C GLN A 32 15.30 -9.07 -2.75
N GLY A 33 16.04 -9.44 -3.81
CA GLY A 33 17.50 -9.35 -3.87
C GLY A 33 18.03 -7.94 -4.15
N ASN A 34 17.37 -6.89 -3.66
CA ASN A 34 17.72 -5.49 -3.91
C ASN A 34 18.84 -4.97 -3.00
N ASN A 35 18.95 -5.51 -1.78
CA ASN A 35 19.96 -5.18 -0.79
C ASN A 35 20.82 -6.40 -0.47
N LEU A 36 22.10 -6.20 -0.11
CA LEU A 36 23.06 -7.27 0.17
C LEU A 36 22.55 -8.28 1.22
N THR A 37 22.02 -7.79 2.35
CA THR A 37 21.43 -8.61 3.41
C THR A 37 20.27 -9.45 2.89
N SER A 38 19.33 -8.83 2.16
CA SER A 38 18.17 -9.51 1.57
C SER A 38 18.57 -10.56 0.52
N SER A 39 19.63 -10.29 -0.26
CA SER A 39 20.20 -11.24 -1.23
C SER A 39 20.82 -12.45 -0.52
N THR A 40 21.59 -12.21 0.55
CA THR A 40 22.20 -13.26 1.39
C THR A 40 21.13 -14.17 2.00
N ILE A 41 20.11 -13.59 2.63
CA ILE A 41 18.99 -14.35 3.23
C ILE A 41 18.17 -15.07 2.15
N ARG A 42 17.95 -14.47 0.98
CA ARG A 42 17.30 -15.13 -0.18
C ARG A 42 18.09 -16.35 -0.65
N ASN A 43 19.41 -16.26 -0.79
CA ASN A 43 20.25 -17.39 -1.17
C ASN A 43 20.23 -18.49 -0.10
N GLU A 44 20.22 -18.11 1.17
CA GLU A 44 20.13 -19.02 2.30
C GLU A 44 18.76 -19.75 2.39
N TRP A 45 17.66 -19.09 2.00
CA TRP A 45 16.36 -19.74 1.80
C TRP A 45 16.41 -20.76 0.65
N ILE A 46 17.02 -20.41 -0.50
CA ILE A 46 17.16 -21.30 -1.66
C ILE A 46 17.96 -22.55 -1.28
N ARG A 47 19.10 -22.38 -0.60
CA ARG A 47 19.96 -23.46 -0.10
C ARG A 47 19.18 -24.41 0.82
N ARG A 48 18.36 -23.87 1.73
CA ARG A 48 17.53 -24.68 2.65
C ARG A 48 16.33 -25.36 1.99
N CYS A 49 15.84 -24.89 0.84
CA CYS A 49 14.79 -25.61 0.10
C CYS A 49 15.25 -26.97 -0.47
N LYS A 50 16.56 -27.21 -0.64
CA LYS A 50 17.18 -28.48 -1.09
C LYS A 50 16.45 -29.11 -2.29
N ARG A 51 16.17 -28.32 -3.31
CA ARG A 51 15.32 -28.72 -4.45
C ARG A 51 16.13 -28.76 -5.74
N ALA A 52 16.15 -29.93 -6.39
CA ALA A 52 16.99 -30.20 -7.56
C ALA A 52 16.45 -29.60 -8.86
N ASP A 53 15.13 -29.43 -9.01
CA ASP A 53 14.55 -28.78 -10.18
C ASP A 53 14.80 -27.25 -10.17
N LYS A 54 15.03 -26.66 -11.36
CA LYS A 54 15.33 -25.22 -11.58
C LYS A 54 14.19 -24.32 -11.07
N MET A 55 14.23 -24.00 -9.78
CA MET A 55 13.19 -23.24 -9.08
C MET A 55 13.37 -21.73 -9.24
N ASN A 56 12.32 -21.02 -9.66
CA ASN A 56 12.31 -19.56 -9.72
C ASN A 56 11.96 -18.96 -8.33
N PRO A 57 12.87 -18.24 -7.65
CA PRO A 57 12.61 -17.73 -6.30
C PRO A 57 11.61 -16.56 -6.26
N SER A 58 11.34 -15.85 -7.37
CA SER A 58 10.43 -14.70 -7.36
C SER A 58 8.94 -15.09 -7.34
N THR A 59 8.61 -16.26 -7.89
CA THR A 59 7.25 -16.82 -7.92
C THR A 59 7.01 -17.83 -6.80
N SER A 60 8.07 -18.43 -6.27
CA SER A 60 8.03 -19.44 -5.20
C SER A 60 7.64 -18.87 -3.83
N VAL A 61 7.13 -19.74 -2.96
CA VAL A 61 6.76 -19.42 -1.57
C VAL A 61 7.16 -20.54 -0.60
N ILE A 62 7.42 -20.18 0.66
CA ILE A 62 7.64 -21.13 1.76
C ILE A 62 6.49 -20.99 2.77
N CYS A 63 5.94 -22.10 3.25
CA CYS A 63 4.85 -22.05 4.22
C CYS A 63 5.35 -21.86 5.67
N SER A 64 4.48 -21.32 6.52
CA SER A 64 4.82 -20.86 7.88
C SER A 64 5.30 -21.95 8.84
N THR A 65 5.12 -23.23 8.49
CA THR A 65 5.58 -24.39 9.28
C THR A 65 7.10 -24.61 9.25
N HIS A 66 7.83 -23.85 8.43
CA HIS A 66 9.29 -23.89 8.38
C HIS A 66 9.98 -22.78 9.21
N PHE A 67 9.21 -21.88 9.82
CA PHE A 67 9.72 -20.75 10.62
C PHE A 67 9.29 -20.89 12.08
N THR A 68 10.17 -20.51 13.01
CA THR A 68 9.86 -20.47 14.44
C THR A 68 8.91 -19.31 14.76
N GLN A 69 8.35 -19.26 15.97
CA GLN A 69 7.60 -18.06 16.40
C GLN A 69 8.50 -16.83 16.60
N GLN A 70 9.80 -17.03 16.85
CA GLN A 70 10.77 -15.95 17.09
C GLN A 70 11.25 -15.28 15.79
N ASP A 71 11.10 -15.93 14.64
CA ASP A 71 11.38 -15.37 13.31
C ASP A 71 10.40 -14.26 12.90
N TYR A 72 9.27 -14.13 13.59
CA TYR A 72 8.25 -13.14 13.30
C TYR A 72 8.51 -11.80 14.00
N GLU A 73 8.19 -10.72 13.30
CA GLU A 73 8.20 -9.36 13.80
C GLU A 73 6.79 -8.96 14.29
N ARG A 74 6.71 -8.10 15.30
CA ARG A 74 5.42 -7.63 15.82
C ARG A 74 4.86 -6.57 14.87
N ASP A 75 3.66 -6.79 14.35
CA ASP A 75 2.98 -5.87 13.44
C ASP A 75 2.41 -4.64 14.19
N LEU A 76 3.32 -3.81 14.69
CA LEU A 76 3.03 -2.57 15.43
C LEU A 76 2.14 -1.62 14.62
N GLN A 77 2.24 -1.64 13.29
CA GLN A 77 1.42 -0.79 12.43
C GLN A 77 -0.06 -1.20 12.50
N ASN A 78 -0.39 -2.48 12.34
CA ASN A 78 -1.78 -2.90 12.48
C ASN A 78 -2.25 -2.86 13.94
N GLU A 79 -1.38 -3.16 14.91
CA GLU A 79 -1.66 -3.08 16.35
C GLU A 79 -2.11 -1.68 16.77
N LEU A 80 -1.35 -0.63 16.39
CA LEU A 80 -1.69 0.77 16.64
C LEU A 80 -2.94 1.26 15.88
N LEU A 81 -3.35 0.55 14.82
CA LEU A 81 -4.54 0.87 14.01
C LEU A 81 -5.77 0.02 14.38
N GLY A 82 -5.69 -0.84 15.40
CA GLY A 82 -6.78 -1.78 15.74
C GLY A 82 -7.11 -2.81 14.65
N LEU A 83 -6.19 -3.01 13.70
CA LEU A 83 -6.32 -3.93 12.58
C LEU A 83 -5.78 -5.32 12.96
N PRO A 84 -6.25 -6.40 12.30
CA PRO A 84 -5.70 -7.73 12.53
C PRO A 84 -4.20 -7.76 12.21
N GLN A 85 -3.38 -8.09 13.21
CA GLN A 85 -1.93 -8.28 13.07
C GLN A 85 -1.63 -9.33 11.99
N LYS A 86 -0.71 -9.00 11.08
CA LYS A 86 -0.15 -9.92 10.08
C LYS A 86 1.08 -10.60 10.70
N LYS A 87 1.31 -11.87 10.36
CA LYS A 87 2.56 -12.54 10.71
C LYS A 87 3.63 -12.15 9.69
N ILE A 88 4.39 -11.09 9.99
CA ILE A 88 5.50 -10.58 9.17
C ILE A 88 6.79 -11.26 9.63
N LEU A 89 7.64 -11.72 8.71
CA LEU A 89 8.96 -12.26 9.05
C LEU A 89 10.00 -11.14 9.17
N LYS A 90 10.91 -11.25 10.14
CA LYS A 90 12.09 -10.37 10.28
C LYS A 90 12.97 -10.45 9.04
N GLN A 91 13.73 -9.39 8.76
CA GLN A 91 14.65 -9.36 7.60
C GLN A 91 15.76 -10.43 7.66
N THR A 92 16.12 -10.89 8.86
CA THR A 92 17.09 -11.97 9.11
C THR A 92 16.48 -13.37 9.23
N ALA A 93 15.15 -13.50 9.14
CA ALA A 93 14.48 -14.79 9.31
C ALA A 93 14.86 -15.80 8.23
N VAL A 94 15.13 -17.04 8.63
CA VAL A 94 15.45 -18.15 7.74
C VAL A 94 14.56 -19.36 8.09
N PRO A 95 14.22 -20.24 7.13
CA PRO A 95 13.39 -21.40 7.44
C PRO A 95 14.26 -22.45 8.15
N VAL A 96 14.12 -22.62 9.46
CA VAL A 96 14.92 -23.59 10.26
C VAL A 96 14.19 -24.92 10.46
N LEU A 97 12.86 -24.91 10.50
CA LEU A 97 12.05 -26.06 10.89
C LEU A 97 11.63 -26.93 9.70
N ASN A 98 11.41 -28.22 9.94
CA ASN A 98 10.83 -29.17 8.97
C ASN A 98 11.55 -29.16 7.61
N LEU A 99 12.87 -29.05 7.64
CA LEU A 99 13.75 -29.16 6.47
C LEU A 99 14.01 -30.64 6.16
N PRO A 100 14.29 -31.01 4.90
CA PRO A 100 14.81 -32.35 4.61
C PRO A 100 16.10 -32.56 5.40
N SER A 101 16.23 -33.71 6.07
CA SER A 101 17.42 -34.04 6.83
C SER A 101 18.68 -34.08 5.94
N LEU A 102 19.85 -33.92 6.55
CA LEU A 102 21.14 -34.25 5.93
C LEU A 102 21.63 -35.51 6.66
N HIS A 103 21.14 -36.66 6.22
CA HIS A 103 21.59 -37.96 6.71
C HIS A 103 22.15 -38.76 5.54
N LYS A 104 23.37 -39.25 5.73
CA LYS A 104 23.87 -40.44 5.04
C LYS A 104 22.96 -41.60 5.44
N GLY A 105 22.66 -42.51 4.52
CA GLY A 105 21.55 -43.44 4.68
C GLY A 105 21.80 -44.56 5.70
N THR A 106 20.72 -44.91 6.40
CA THR A 106 20.36 -46.29 6.76
C THR A 106 18.84 -46.42 6.58
N GLN A 107 18.35 -47.62 6.29
CA GLN A 107 16.92 -48.00 6.26
C GLN A 107 16.38 -48.09 7.71
N GLU A 108 15.08 -48.16 8.01
CA GLU A 108 13.81 -48.15 7.25
C GLU A 108 12.77 -47.41 8.16
N HIS A 109 11.42 -47.40 8.10
CA HIS A 109 10.35 -48.06 7.33
C HIS A 109 9.19 -47.04 7.10
N GLY A 110 8.22 -47.37 6.23
CA GLY A 110 6.91 -46.71 6.23
C GLY A 110 6.15 -46.75 4.89
N ASP A 111 5.35 -47.80 4.67
CA ASP A 111 4.32 -48.00 3.63
C ASP A 111 4.57 -47.57 2.15
N PRO A 112 4.65 -48.52 1.19
CA PRO A 112 4.84 -48.24 -0.22
C PRO A 112 3.52 -47.90 -0.96
N SER A 113 2.88 -46.77 -0.64
CA SER A 113 1.56 -46.40 -1.20
C SER A 113 1.48 -45.09 -2.01
N PHE A 114 2.62 -44.43 -2.30
CA PHE A 114 2.65 -43.18 -3.08
C PHE A 114 3.53 -43.22 -4.35
N SER A 115 3.18 -44.11 -5.28
CA SER A 115 3.63 -43.99 -6.68
C SER A 115 3.07 -42.71 -7.29
N SER A 116 3.88 -41.65 -7.29
CA SER A 116 3.36 -40.30 -7.55
C SER A 116 3.09 -40.02 -9.03
N ASP A 117 1.96 -39.37 -9.30
CA ASP A 117 1.65 -38.75 -10.60
C ASP A 117 2.77 -37.85 -11.16
N ARG A 118 3.71 -37.41 -10.31
CA ARG A 118 4.83 -36.54 -10.65
C ARG A 118 5.85 -37.28 -11.52
N ALA A 119 6.09 -38.57 -11.27
CA ALA A 119 6.94 -39.40 -12.11
C ALA A 119 6.32 -39.61 -13.50
N ASN A 120 5.03 -39.97 -13.54
CA ASN A 120 4.28 -40.13 -14.79
C ASN A 120 4.19 -38.82 -15.60
N ARG A 121 4.07 -37.67 -14.93
CA ARG A 121 4.12 -36.34 -15.57
C ARG A 121 5.52 -35.90 -16.02
N TYR A 122 6.59 -36.45 -15.44
CA TYR A 122 7.95 -36.23 -15.92
C TYR A 122 8.17 -37.04 -17.21
N LYS A 123 7.95 -38.36 -17.17
CA LYS A 123 8.07 -39.27 -18.33
C LYS A 123 7.18 -38.86 -19.51
N LYS A 124 6.01 -38.24 -19.27
CA LYS A 124 5.13 -37.70 -20.32
C LYS A 124 5.61 -36.36 -20.93
N ARG A 125 6.53 -35.64 -20.28
CA ARG A 125 7.20 -34.46 -20.85
C ARG A 125 8.43 -34.86 -21.64
N GLU A 126 9.26 -35.70 -21.04
CA GLU A 126 10.43 -36.35 -21.63
C GLU A 126 10.07 -36.95 -23.00
N LYS A 127 9.07 -37.84 -23.07
CA LYS A 127 8.55 -38.39 -24.34
C LYS A 127 7.89 -37.39 -25.30
N LYS A 128 7.54 -36.17 -24.87
CA LYS A 128 7.06 -35.12 -25.79
C LYS A 128 8.25 -34.36 -26.39
N GLU A 129 9.21 -34.00 -25.55
CA GLU A 129 10.44 -33.28 -25.90
C GLU A 129 11.30 -34.12 -26.86
N GLU A 130 11.41 -35.43 -26.60
CA GLU A 130 12.02 -36.43 -27.47
C GLU A 130 11.33 -36.51 -28.86
N VAL A 131 9.99 -36.59 -28.91
CA VAL A 131 9.23 -36.58 -30.17
C VAL A 131 9.32 -35.23 -30.89
N GLU A 132 9.37 -34.11 -30.16
CA GLU A 132 9.47 -32.75 -30.72
C GLU A 132 10.86 -32.50 -31.32
N ASN A 133 11.92 -33.09 -30.76
CA ASN A 133 13.26 -33.13 -31.36
C ASN A 133 13.29 -34.01 -32.61
N ILE A 134 12.73 -35.24 -32.58
CA ILE A 134 12.68 -36.13 -33.75
C ILE A 134 11.93 -35.48 -34.93
N LEU A 135 10.85 -34.72 -34.66
CA LEU A 135 10.16 -33.92 -35.69
C LEU A 135 10.99 -32.72 -36.19
N ALA A 136 11.88 -32.15 -35.36
CA ALA A 136 12.77 -31.07 -35.78
C ALA A 136 13.94 -31.58 -36.63
N GLU A 137 14.51 -32.74 -36.28
CA GLU A 137 15.64 -33.37 -36.98
C GLU A 137 15.28 -33.79 -38.40
N HIS A 138 14.14 -34.48 -38.61
CA HIS A 138 13.65 -34.80 -39.96
C HIS A 138 13.44 -33.55 -40.81
N LYS A 139 12.91 -32.47 -40.20
CA LYS A 139 12.65 -31.20 -40.89
C LYS A 139 13.93 -30.43 -41.29
N ILE A 140 15.07 -30.79 -40.72
CA ILE A 140 16.39 -30.28 -41.12
C ILE A 140 16.96 -31.13 -42.26
N GLN A 141 16.76 -32.46 -42.24
CA GLN A 141 17.27 -33.37 -43.27
C GLN A 141 16.57 -33.21 -44.64
N GLU A 142 15.30 -32.83 -44.69
CA GLU A 142 14.56 -32.63 -45.96
C GLU A 142 14.94 -31.36 -46.75
N SER A 143 15.84 -30.49 -46.26
CA SER A 143 15.97 -29.11 -46.79
C SER A 143 17.36 -28.59 -47.14
N LYS A 144 18.44 -29.41 -47.03
CA LYS A 144 19.79 -29.00 -47.47
C LYS A 144 20.64 -30.16 -48.01
N THR A 145 20.62 -30.32 -49.34
CA THR A 145 21.83 -30.67 -50.11
C THR A 145 22.46 -29.40 -50.68
N ASP A 146 23.67 -29.56 -51.22
CA ASP A 146 24.34 -28.70 -52.20
C ASP A 146 25.11 -27.42 -51.74
N ILE A 147 26.39 -27.44 -52.13
CA ILE A 147 27.35 -26.33 -52.35
C ILE A 147 28.23 -25.86 -51.16
N GLU A 148 29.47 -25.49 -51.51
CA GLU A 148 30.70 -25.60 -50.72
C GLU A 148 31.29 -24.27 -50.18
N GLU A 149 32.16 -24.42 -49.18
CA GLU A 149 33.47 -23.76 -48.97
C GLU A 149 33.68 -22.23 -49.17
N THR A 150 34.25 -21.55 -48.15
CA THR A 150 35.55 -20.83 -48.26
C THR A 150 36.11 -20.23 -46.94
N ALA A 151 37.43 -20.38 -46.76
CA ALA A 151 38.41 -19.48 -46.11
C ALA A 151 38.31 -19.01 -44.62
N ILE A 152 39.14 -19.66 -43.80
CA ILE A 152 40.07 -19.18 -42.72
C ILE A 152 40.59 -17.71 -42.84
N PRO A 153 41.11 -17.03 -41.76
CA PRO A 153 42.17 -17.55 -40.87
C PRO A 153 42.18 -17.21 -39.36
N ASP A 154 43.02 -17.98 -38.64
CA ASP A 154 43.45 -17.80 -37.24
C ASP A 154 44.47 -16.66 -37.05
N ARG A 155 44.54 -16.11 -35.83
CA ARG A 155 45.74 -15.45 -35.27
C ARG A 155 45.86 -15.66 -33.75
N THR A 156 46.59 -16.69 -33.38
CA THR A 156 47.31 -16.79 -32.09
C THR A 156 48.26 -15.60 -31.88
N PHE A 157 48.53 -15.23 -30.62
CA PHE A 157 49.56 -14.25 -30.22
C PHE A 157 50.40 -14.76 -29.02
N PRO A 158 51.69 -14.36 -28.89
CA PRO A 158 52.66 -15.10 -28.09
C PRO A 158 52.78 -14.67 -26.62
N THR A 159 53.54 -15.45 -25.87
CA THR A 159 53.91 -15.22 -24.46
C THR A 159 55.12 -14.26 -24.32
N GLU A 160 55.35 -13.79 -23.09
CA GLU A 160 56.55 -13.10 -22.59
C GLU A 160 56.79 -11.63 -23.02
N PHE A 161 56.47 -10.70 -22.10
CA PHE A 161 57.36 -9.58 -21.82
C PHE A 161 57.18 -9.03 -20.38
N PHE A 162 58.31 -8.76 -19.72
CA PHE A 162 58.48 -7.97 -18.50
C PHE A 162 57.72 -8.37 -17.21
N SER A 163 58.43 -9.11 -16.34
CA SER A 163 58.30 -8.97 -14.89
C SER A 163 59.36 -8.01 -14.36
N GLN A 164 58.98 -6.80 -13.91
CA GLN A 164 59.78 -6.00 -12.96
C GLN A 164 58.87 -5.21 -11.99
N PRO A 165 59.25 -5.07 -10.70
CA PRO A 165 58.43 -4.36 -9.70
C PRO A 165 58.74 -2.86 -9.65
N SER A 166 57.89 -2.02 -10.26
CA SER A 166 58.02 -0.56 -10.22
C SER A 166 57.35 0.05 -8.98
N THR A 167 58.15 0.47 -8.00
CA THR A 167 57.72 0.99 -6.68
C THR A 167 57.25 2.46 -6.68
N SER A 168 56.36 2.84 -7.62
CA SER A 168 55.91 4.24 -7.79
C SER A 168 54.47 4.57 -7.38
N HIS A 169 53.52 3.62 -7.41
CA HIS A 169 52.08 3.95 -7.30
C HIS A 169 51.56 4.26 -5.89
N ASN A 170 52.16 3.72 -4.82
CA ASN A 170 51.58 3.70 -3.47
C ASN A 170 51.14 5.09 -2.93
N LYS A 171 51.80 6.18 -3.34
CA LYS A 171 51.52 7.54 -2.85
C LYS A 171 50.14 8.07 -3.24
N GLU A 172 49.55 7.60 -4.33
CA GLU A 172 48.22 8.04 -4.78
C GLU A 172 47.12 7.24 -4.10
N ASP A 173 47.32 5.93 -3.91
CA ASP A 173 46.42 5.05 -3.17
C ASP A 173 46.33 5.45 -1.68
N ASP A 174 47.47 5.74 -1.03
CA ASP A 174 47.50 6.25 0.36
C ASP A 174 46.71 7.56 0.51
N LYS A 175 46.86 8.46 -0.47
CA LYS A 175 46.16 9.75 -0.50
C LYS A 175 44.65 9.57 -0.71
N LEU A 176 44.25 8.65 -1.58
CA LEU A 176 42.85 8.30 -1.83
C LEU A 176 42.21 7.62 -0.60
N LEU A 177 42.93 6.70 0.05
CA LEU A 177 42.51 6.03 1.29
C LEU A 177 42.37 7.04 2.44
N HIS A 178 43.28 8.01 2.56
CA HIS A 178 43.16 9.10 3.53
C HIS A 178 41.95 10.00 3.25
N GLN A 179 41.66 10.32 1.99
CA GLN A 179 40.43 11.04 1.62
C GLN A 179 39.16 10.25 1.96
N TYR A 180 39.12 8.95 1.65
CA TYR A 180 38.00 8.06 2.00
C TYR A 180 37.74 8.03 3.51
N ASN A 181 38.78 7.85 4.32
CA ASN A 181 38.67 7.81 5.78
C ASN A 181 38.20 9.16 6.35
N ASN A 182 38.73 10.28 5.85
CA ASN A 182 38.25 11.62 6.23
C ASN A 182 36.78 11.86 5.84
N LEU A 183 36.33 11.34 4.69
CA LEU A 183 34.94 11.45 4.25
C LEU A 183 34.00 10.58 5.10
N LYS A 184 34.42 9.36 5.44
CA LYS A 184 33.72 8.44 6.35
C LYS A 184 33.47 9.08 7.72
N VAL A 185 34.50 9.65 8.34
CA VAL A 185 34.38 10.37 9.63
C VAL A 185 33.45 11.58 9.54
N LYS A 186 33.41 12.29 8.39
CA LYS A 186 32.43 13.37 8.17
C LYS A 186 30.99 12.84 8.11
N TYR A 187 30.75 11.69 7.46
CA TYR A 187 29.43 11.05 7.44
C TYR A 187 28.99 10.55 8.82
N GLU A 188 29.88 9.91 9.59
CA GLU A 188 29.58 9.43 10.96
C GLU A 188 29.22 10.61 11.89
N ARG A 189 29.96 11.72 11.82
CA ARG A 189 29.63 12.97 12.54
C ARG A 189 28.30 13.60 12.10
N MET A 190 27.92 13.45 10.83
CA MET A 190 26.63 13.90 10.31
C MET A 190 25.50 13.02 10.85
N GLU A 191 25.68 11.70 10.81
CA GLU A 191 24.69 10.72 11.26
C GLU A 191 24.36 10.89 12.75
N GLU A 192 25.36 11.08 13.62
CA GLU A 192 25.08 11.31 15.05
C GLU A 192 24.37 12.63 15.32
N LYS A 193 24.63 13.70 14.54
CA LYS A 193 23.81 14.93 14.61
C LYS A 193 22.34 14.67 14.27
N TYR A 194 22.06 13.83 13.27
CA TYR A 194 20.69 13.42 12.96
C TYR A 194 20.08 12.53 14.06
N LYS A 195 20.84 11.57 14.62
CA LYS A 195 20.41 10.75 15.78
C LYS A 195 20.07 11.63 16.98
N GLN A 196 20.88 12.65 17.30
CA GLN A 196 20.61 13.62 18.35
C GLN A 196 19.35 14.46 18.08
N LYS A 197 19.16 14.95 16.85
CA LYS A 197 17.95 15.69 16.46
C LYS A 197 16.68 14.84 16.55
N ILE A 198 16.76 13.56 16.21
CA ILE A 198 15.66 12.59 16.35
C ILE A 198 15.38 12.28 17.83
N LYS A 199 16.40 12.08 18.67
CA LYS A 199 16.27 11.93 20.12
C LYS A 199 15.53 13.13 20.73
N LEU A 200 15.95 14.37 20.40
CA LEU A 200 15.32 15.60 20.88
C LEU A 200 13.85 15.72 20.46
N LEU A 201 13.55 15.50 19.18
CA LEU A 201 12.18 15.57 18.65
C LEU A 201 11.26 14.52 19.29
N ASN A 202 11.77 13.30 19.52
CA ASN A 202 11.02 12.25 20.21
C ASN A 202 10.72 12.62 21.67
N SER A 203 11.67 13.21 22.40
CA SER A 203 11.45 13.75 23.75
C SER A 203 10.41 14.86 23.76
N GLN A 204 10.44 15.77 22.78
CA GLN A 204 9.46 16.84 22.62
C GLN A 204 8.04 16.28 22.34
N VAL A 205 7.92 15.27 21.47
CA VAL A 205 6.66 14.55 21.22
C VAL A 205 6.17 13.84 22.48
N GLN A 206 7.04 13.21 23.27
CA GLN A 206 6.64 12.62 24.55
C GLN A 206 6.17 13.66 25.57
N TYR A 207 6.82 14.83 25.65
CA TYR A 207 6.39 15.93 26.50
C TYR A 207 4.98 16.39 26.13
N TYR A 208 4.70 16.69 24.86
CA TYR A 208 3.37 17.13 24.44
C TYR A 208 2.30 16.02 24.58
N LYS A 209 2.63 14.75 24.37
CA LYS A 209 1.72 13.63 24.69
C LYS A 209 1.40 13.56 26.18
N LYS A 210 2.38 13.69 27.07
CA LYS A 210 2.15 13.74 28.53
C LYS A 210 1.36 14.97 28.97
N LYS A 211 1.59 16.13 28.33
CA LYS A 211 0.83 17.37 28.59
C LYS A 211 -0.63 17.25 28.13
N SER A 212 -0.86 16.72 26.93
CA SER A 212 -2.19 16.39 26.40
C SER A 212 -2.94 15.42 27.31
N LEU A 213 -2.29 14.33 27.76
CA LEU A 213 -2.89 13.36 28.67
C LEU A 213 -3.28 13.97 30.03
N LYS A 214 -2.46 14.89 30.58
CA LYS A 214 -2.83 15.63 31.80
C LYS A 214 -4.05 16.53 31.60
N ILE A 215 -4.14 17.23 30.47
CA ILE A 215 -5.29 18.10 30.15
C ILE A 215 -6.56 17.26 30.01
N SER A 216 -6.52 16.14 29.29
CA SER A 216 -7.68 15.24 29.14
C SER A 216 -8.12 14.57 30.45
N LEU A 217 -7.30 14.60 31.50
CA LEU A 217 -7.63 14.06 32.82
C LEU A 217 -8.19 15.12 33.79
N SER A 218 -8.17 16.41 33.42
CA SER A 218 -8.58 17.52 34.31
C SER A 218 -9.77 18.34 33.81
N SER A 219 -10.35 18.04 32.64
CA SER A 219 -11.54 18.75 32.13
C SER A 219 -12.46 17.84 31.32
N CYS A 220 -13.64 17.54 31.87
CA CYS A 220 -14.77 17.02 31.11
C CYS A 220 -15.67 18.20 30.70
N VAL A 221 -15.40 18.80 29.55
CA VAL A 221 -16.21 19.90 28.97
C VAL A 221 -16.24 19.75 27.44
N PRO A 222 -17.39 19.92 26.75
CA PRO A 222 -17.47 19.87 25.29
C PRO A 222 -16.65 20.94 24.57
N GLU A 223 -16.22 20.65 23.33
CA GLU A 223 -15.27 21.48 22.55
C GLU A 223 -15.74 22.92 22.31
N GLU A 224 -17.03 23.17 22.18
CA GLU A 224 -17.62 24.50 21.97
C GLU A 224 -17.27 25.48 23.12
N TYR A 225 -17.20 24.97 24.37
CA TYR A 225 -16.83 25.77 25.53
C TYR A 225 -15.33 26.13 25.56
N ILE A 226 -14.47 25.31 24.94
CA ILE A 226 -13.03 25.58 24.87
C ILE A 226 -12.79 26.82 24.03
N SER A 227 -13.47 26.95 22.89
CA SER A 227 -13.42 28.15 22.04
C SER A 227 -13.86 29.41 22.79
N ALA A 228 -15.01 29.35 23.47
CA ALA A 228 -15.54 30.48 24.26
C ALA A 228 -14.64 30.85 25.46
N SER A 229 -14.08 29.86 26.16
CA SER A 229 -13.17 30.10 27.28
C SER A 229 -11.82 30.67 26.82
N VAL A 230 -11.29 30.25 25.67
CA VAL A 230 -10.07 30.84 25.09
C VAL A 230 -10.29 32.30 24.70
N LEU A 231 -11.46 32.65 24.14
CA LEU A 231 -11.80 34.05 23.80
C LEU A 231 -11.93 34.92 25.06
N LYS A 232 -12.64 34.46 26.10
CA LYS A 232 -12.70 35.17 27.39
C LYS A 232 -11.32 35.33 28.05
N ASN A 233 -10.50 34.27 28.05
CA ASN A 233 -9.16 34.32 28.62
C ASN A 233 -8.17 35.17 27.79
N ALA A 234 -8.51 35.52 26.55
CA ALA A 234 -7.78 36.47 25.71
C ALA A 234 -8.23 37.93 25.91
N ASN A 235 -9.26 38.17 26.74
CA ASN A 235 -9.86 39.49 27.00
C ASN A 235 -10.29 40.24 25.73
N ILE A 236 -10.80 39.51 24.72
CA ILE A 236 -11.34 40.06 23.49
C ILE A 236 -12.84 40.27 23.70
N ASP A 237 -13.26 41.49 24.02
CA ASP A 237 -14.67 41.87 24.01
C ASP A 237 -15.18 41.94 22.57
N ILE A 238 -16.19 41.12 22.27
CA ILE A 238 -16.97 41.23 21.04
C ILE A 238 -18.14 42.15 21.36
N SER A 239 -18.07 43.40 20.92
CA SER A 239 -19.12 44.40 21.14
C SER A 239 -20.44 43.99 20.48
N ASP A 240 -21.54 44.07 21.22
CA ASP A 240 -22.87 43.56 20.82
C ASP A 240 -23.39 44.10 19.47
N ALA A 241 -22.90 45.25 19.00
CA ALA A 241 -23.25 45.85 17.71
C ALA A 241 -23.07 44.90 16.50
N LEU A 242 -22.18 43.91 16.57
CA LEU A 242 -21.97 42.94 15.48
C LEU A 242 -23.04 41.83 15.43
N VAL A 243 -23.94 41.76 16.42
CA VAL A 243 -24.99 40.72 16.50
C VAL A 243 -26.28 41.16 15.80
N GLU A 244 -26.62 42.46 15.83
CA GLU A 244 -27.83 42.98 15.19
C GLU A 244 -27.75 42.98 13.65
N GLU A 245 -26.57 43.25 13.07
CA GLU A 245 -26.38 43.24 11.61
C GLU A 245 -26.71 41.88 10.97
N LEU A 246 -26.43 40.77 11.67
CA LEU A 246 -26.65 39.41 11.16
C LEU A 246 -28.11 38.92 11.25
N GLN A 247 -29.03 39.72 11.80
CA GLN A 247 -30.43 39.34 11.96
C GLN A 247 -31.37 40.03 10.94
N ASN A 248 -30.98 41.20 10.44
CA ASN A 248 -31.83 42.04 9.58
C ASN A 248 -31.89 41.64 8.09
N GLU A 249 -30.95 40.82 7.56
CA GLU A 249 -31.06 40.33 6.17
C GLU A 249 -32.13 39.23 5.99
N SER A 250 -32.64 38.64 7.09
CA SER A 250 -33.60 37.54 7.06
C SER A 250 -35.06 37.94 6.75
N THR A 251 -35.38 39.23 6.72
CA THR A 251 -36.77 39.74 6.88
C THR A 251 -37.42 40.29 5.61
N GLN A 252 -36.83 40.09 4.43
CA GLN A 252 -37.48 40.41 3.15
C GLN A 252 -37.57 39.22 2.19
N ASN A 253 -38.62 38.39 2.35
CA ASN A 253 -39.54 37.95 1.27
C ASN A 253 -40.57 36.91 1.78
N ARG A 254 -41.77 37.36 2.20
CA ARG A 254 -42.92 36.44 2.41
C ARG A 254 -44.29 37.13 2.29
N SER A 255 -44.75 37.35 1.05
CA SER A 255 -46.08 37.93 0.81
C SER A 255 -46.74 37.48 -0.50
N SER A 256 -46.96 36.17 -0.67
CA SER A 256 -48.04 35.66 -1.53
C SER A 256 -48.55 34.32 -1.00
N SER A 257 -49.84 34.29 -0.64
CA SER A 257 -50.64 33.10 -0.34
C SER A 257 -50.67 32.13 -1.54
N PHE A 258 -50.95 30.82 -1.42
CA PHE A 258 -52.16 30.27 -0.79
C PHE A 258 -52.03 28.79 -0.33
N SER A 259 -53.03 28.36 0.41
CA SER A 259 -53.36 27.03 0.98
C SER A 259 -53.21 25.82 0.02
N SER A 260 -53.18 24.54 0.45
CA SER A 260 -52.93 23.85 1.75
C SER A 260 -52.98 22.33 1.52
N ASN A 261 -52.29 21.51 2.34
CA ASN A 261 -52.87 20.35 3.07
C ASN A 261 -51.82 19.43 3.74
N ALA A 262 -52.31 18.64 4.71
CA ALA A 262 -51.70 17.41 5.26
C ALA A 262 -50.41 17.53 6.11
N SER A 263 -50.57 18.13 7.30
CA SER A 263 -50.26 17.53 8.62
C SER A 263 -48.89 16.88 8.93
N SER A 264 -48.24 17.44 9.96
CA SER A 264 -47.70 16.81 11.19
C SER A 264 -47.26 15.33 11.24
N SER A 265 -46.22 14.95 12.01
CA SER A 265 -45.15 15.71 12.71
C SER A 265 -44.14 14.73 13.34
N SER A 266 -42.84 14.99 13.30
CA SER A 266 -41.87 14.43 14.28
C SER A 266 -40.49 15.13 14.23
N GLU A 267 -40.17 15.83 15.31
CA GLU A 267 -38.87 15.80 16.03
C GLU A 267 -37.55 15.68 15.24
N LEU A 268 -36.81 16.80 15.22
CA LEU A 268 -35.42 16.90 14.78
C LEU A 268 -34.47 16.09 15.67
N ASN A 269 -34.31 14.81 15.35
CA ASN A 269 -33.33 13.93 16.00
C ASN A 269 -31.89 14.34 15.63
N THR A 270 -31.10 14.75 16.62
CA THR A 270 -29.70 15.22 16.50
C THR A 270 -28.68 14.07 16.30
N THR A 271 -28.97 13.13 15.38
CA THR A 271 -28.26 11.84 15.29
C THR A 271 -27.82 11.39 13.90
N ASP A 272 -27.50 12.30 12.95
CA ASP A 272 -27.01 11.88 11.62
C ASP A 272 -25.89 12.70 10.92
N VAL A 273 -25.07 13.43 11.69
CA VAL A 273 -23.84 14.10 11.17
C VAL A 273 -22.88 13.09 10.48
N SER A 274 -23.02 11.79 10.77
CA SER A 274 -22.17 10.73 10.20
C SER A 274 -22.55 10.27 8.78
N ARG A 275 -23.66 10.71 8.16
CA ARG A 275 -24.15 10.09 6.90
C ARG A 275 -23.56 10.59 5.58
N SER A 276 -22.91 11.76 5.54
CA SER A 276 -22.30 12.28 4.30
C SER A 276 -20.89 12.83 4.51
N CYS A 277 -19.91 11.93 4.54
CA CYS A 277 -18.56 12.26 4.08
C CYS A 277 -18.53 12.04 2.55
N PRO A 278 -18.52 13.11 1.73
CA PRO A 278 -18.51 12.97 0.28
C PRO A 278 -17.24 12.25 -0.18
N GLU A 279 -17.34 11.50 -1.29
CA GLU A 279 -16.25 10.64 -1.78
C GLU A 279 -14.95 11.40 -2.07
N VAL A 280 -15.05 12.69 -2.42
CA VAL A 280 -13.95 13.63 -2.61
C VAL A 280 -14.41 15.02 -2.16
N THR A 281 -13.65 15.70 -1.30
CA THR A 281 -13.89 17.11 -0.95
C THR A 281 -13.36 18.08 -2.02
N ASN A 282 -13.74 19.34 -1.95
CA ASN A 282 -13.23 20.43 -2.80
C ASN A 282 -11.67 20.47 -2.82
N ASP A 283 -11.08 20.24 -1.65
CA ASP A 283 -9.63 20.28 -1.39
C ASP A 283 -8.93 19.04 -1.92
N ALA A 284 -9.57 17.86 -1.81
CA ALA A 284 -9.09 16.64 -2.44
C ALA A 284 -9.12 16.75 -3.99
N LEU A 285 -10.05 17.53 -4.58
CA LEU A 285 -9.98 17.90 -6.00
C LEU A 285 -8.85 18.89 -6.30
N GLU A 286 -8.48 19.80 -5.37
CA GLU A 286 -7.31 20.67 -5.51
C GLU A 286 -6.02 19.83 -5.57
N TYR A 287 -5.89 18.85 -4.66
CA TYR A 287 -4.75 17.93 -4.63
C TYR A 287 -4.66 17.04 -5.88
N ILE A 288 -5.80 16.55 -6.40
CA ILE A 288 -5.86 15.80 -7.67
C ILE A 288 -5.44 16.69 -8.85
N ALA A 289 -5.87 17.95 -8.89
CA ALA A 289 -5.46 18.91 -9.91
C ALA A 289 -3.94 19.21 -9.83
N GLY A 290 -3.40 19.41 -8.63
CA GLY A 290 -1.96 19.59 -8.39
C GLY A 290 -1.11 18.37 -8.78
N TYR A 291 -1.59 17.15 -8.49
CA TYR A 291 -0.93 15.91 -8.94
C TYR A 291 -0.89 15.81 -10.48
N LEU A 292 -2.00 16.11 -11.17
CA LEU A 292 -2.05 16.07 -12.62
C LEU A 292 -1.20 17.17 -13.26
N ALA A 293 -1.20 18.39 -12.70
CA ALA A 293 -0.30 19.47 -13.11
C ALA A 293 1.17 19.05 -12.97
N LYS A 294 1.55 18.41 -11.84
CA LYS A 294 2.91 17.88 -11.62
C LYS A 294 3.27 16.76 -12.61
N LYS A 295 2.32 15.91 -12.98
CA LYS A 295 2.54 14.80 -13.93
C LYS A 295 2.71 15.27 -15.38
N PHE A 296 2.02 16.33 -15.79
CA PHE A 296 2.04 16.85 -17.16
C PHE A 296 2.74 18.21 -17.29
N ARG A 297 3.58 18.57 -16.31
CA ARG A 297 4.27 19.86 -16.25
C ARG A 297 5.14 20.16 -17.47
N ASN A 298 5.71 19.13 -18.09
CA ASN A 298 6.57 19.26 -19.26
C ASN A 298 5.78 19.56 -20.55
N THR A 299 4.52 19.15 -20.63
CA THR A 299 3.64 19.45 -21.79
C THR A 299 2.79 20.70 -21.56
N ASN A 300 2.41 20.96 -20.30
CA ASN A 300 1.53 22.06 -19.93
C ASN A 300 2.03 22.75 -18.64
N PRO A 301 3.07 23.61 -18.71
CA PRO A 301 3.62 24.29 -17.53
C PRO A 301 2.62 25.21 -16.82
N THR A 302 1.59 25.69 -17.52
CA THR A 302 0.60 26.68 -17.06
C THR A 302 -0.50 26.13 -16.14
N LEU A 303 -0.53 24.81 -15.88
CA LEU A 303 -1.59 24.19 -15.05
C LEU A 303 -1.47 24.50 -13.55
N GLY A 304 -0.28 24.92 -13.09
CA GLY A 304 -0.03 25.22 -11.68
C GLY A 304 1.46 25.30 -11.38
N ASP A 305 1.80 26.02 -10.32
CA ASP A 305 3.18 26.25 -9.92
C ASP A 305 3.48 25.70 -8.52
N PHE A 306 4.77 25.53 -8.21
CA PHE A 306 5.17 25.01 -6.90
C PHE A 306 4.79 25.98 -5.78
N THR A 307 4.29 25.44 -4.66
CA THR A 307 3.87 26.22 -3.49
C THR A 307 5.00 27.08 -2.92
N TYR A 308 6.28 26.72 -3.10
CA TYR A 308 7.42 27.58 -2.69
C TYR A 308 7.54 28.89 -3.48
N LYS A 309 7.00 28.98 -4.70
CA LYS A 309 7.08 30.21 -5.52
C LYS A 309 6.10 31.29 -5.09
N LYS A 310 4.96 30.90 -4.52
CA LYS A 310 3.88 31.81 -4.17
C LYS A 310 4.21 32.47 -2.83
N LYS A 311 4.67 33.73 -2.86
CA LYS A 311 4.75 34.57 -1.66
C LYS A 311 3.37 34.58 -0.99
N GLN A 312 3.33 34.48 0.34
CA GLN A 312 2.09 34.63 1.08
C GLN A 312 1.70 36.10 1.09
N GLU A 313 0.61 36.44 0.40
CA GLU A 313 -0.10 37.70 0.61
C GLU A 313 -0.71 37.66 2.02
N SER A 314 -0.34 38.60 2.87
CA SER A 314 -0.38 38.48 4.34
C SER A 314 -1.77 38.36 4.99
N TYR A 315 -2.84 38.40 4.20
CA TYR A 315 -4.23 38.39 4.66
C TYR A 315 -5.10 37.31 3.99
N GLN A 316 -4.54 36.45 3.12
CA GLN A 316 -5.27 35.32 2.53
C GLN A 316 -5.03 34.03 3.31
N LEU A 317 -6.12 33.37 3.73
CA LEU A 317 -6.05 32.04 4.32
C LEU A 317 -5.43 31.05 3.30
N PRO A 318 -4.36 30.31 3.65
CA PRO A 318 -3.67 29.42 2.71
C PRO A 318 -4.58 28.26 2.29
N SER A 319 -4.53 27.85 1.02
CA SER A 319 -5.30 26.67 0.59
C SER A 319 -4.80 25.40 1.28
N TRP A 320 -5.64 24.37 1.29
CA TRP A 320 -5.32 23.06 1.90
C TRP A 320 -4.01 22.46 1.33
N VAL A 321 -3.78 22.62 0.02
CA VAL A 321 -2.53 22.21 -0.63
C VAL A 321 -1.33 23.05 -0.18
N GLN A 322 -1.52 24.34 0.12
CA GLN A 322 -0.46 25.17 0.72
C GLN A 322 -0.17 24.75 2.17
N GLN A 323 -1.20 24.52 3.00
CA GLN A 323 -1.06 24.12 4.40
C GLN A 323 -0.34 22.76 4.56
N LEU A 324 -0.55 21.82 3.64
CA LEU A 324 0.12 20.52 3.62
C LEU A 324 1.54 20.54 3.02
N SER A 325 1.95 21.64 2.37
CA SER A 325 3.15 21.64 1.54
C SER A 325 4.31 22.40 2.16
N TYR A 326 5.38 21.65 2.45
CA TYR A 326 6.74 22.19 2.63
C TYR A 326 7.35 22.63 1.27
N GLY A 327 6.61 23.40 0.47
CA GLY A 327 7.01 23.93 -0.85
C GLY A 327 6.98 22.93 -2.04
N GLY A 328 7.08 21.63 -1.81
CA GLY A 328 7.27 20.61 -2.86
C GLY A 328 6.03 20.12 -3.63
N LEU A 329 4.83 20.62 -3.28
CA LEU A 329 3.59 20.34 -4.01
C LEU A 329 3.32 21.46 -5.04
N ILE A 330 2.49 21.15 -6.03
CA ILE A 330 2.02 22.15 -7.01
C ILE A 330 0.64 22.61 -6.59
N GLN A 331 0.46 23.92 -6.45
CA GLN A 331 -0.85 24.55 -6.35
C GLN A 331 -1.41 24.72 -7.76
N PRO A 332 -2.61 24.17 -8.08
CA PRO A 332 -3.22 24.33 -9.39
C PRO A 332 -3.67 25.78 -9.62
N THR A 333 -3.74 26.22 -10.88
CA THR A 333 -4.40 27.49 -11.20
C THR A 333 -5.92 27.40 -10.99
N ARG A 334 -6.57 28.53 -10.71
CA ARG A 334 -8.03 28.60 -10.46
C ARG A 334 -8.83 28.03 -11.63
N GLU A 335 -8.41 28.30 -12.86
CA GLU A 335 -8.98 27.72 -14.07
C GLU A 335 -8.82 26.19 -14.12
N TRP A 336 -7.62 25.69 -13.85
CA TRP A 336 -7.34 24.25 -13.89
C TRP A 336 -8.15 23.47 -12.84
N HIS A 337 -8.24 23.98 -11.60
CA HIS A 337 -9.12 23.40 -10.57
C HIS A 337 -10.59 23.41 -11.00
N THR A 338 -11.05 24.48 -11.66
CA THR A 338 -12.42 24.60 -12.18
C THR A 338 -12.70 23.59 -13.30
N LYS A 339 -11.74 23.31 -14.18
CA LYS A 339 -11.87 22.25 -15.20
C LYS A 339 -11.93 20.85 -14.55
N ILE A 340 -11.06 20.58 -13.57
CA ILE A 340 -11.07 19.32 -12.80
C ILE A 340 -12.40 19.11 -12.04
N LYS A 341 -13.01 20.16 -11.48
CA LYS A 341 -14.36 20.13 -10.90
C LYS A 341 -15.42 19.73 -11.93
N LYS A 342 -15.45 20.37 -13.11
CA LYS A 342 -16.37 20.00 -14.21
C LYS A 342 -16.19 18.54 -14.65
N TRP A 343 -14.95 18.06 -14.75
CA TRP A 343 -14.66 16.68 -15.11
C TRP A 343 -15.08 15.67 -14.01
N ASN A 344 -14.99 16.04 -12.73
CA ASN A 344 -15.49 15.23 -11.62
C ASN A 344 -17.01 15.05 -11.68
N ILE A 345 -17.76 16.12 -11.94
CA ILE A 345 -19.21 16.06 -12.15
C ILE A 345 -19.55 15.11 -13.31
N TYR A 346 -18.81 15.15 -14.42
CA TYR A 346 -19.03 14.22 -15.55
C TYR A 346 -18.67 12.76 -15.24
N PHE A 347 -17.72 12.51 -14.34
CA PHE A 347 -17.38 11.17 -13.82
C PHE A 347 -18.51 10.63 -12.92
N GLU A 348 -19.00 11.46 -11.99
CA GLU A 348 -20.09 11.12 -11.08
C GLU A 348 -21.41 10.88 -11.83
N GLN A 349 -21.77 11.74 -12.79
CA GLN A 349 -22.93 11.52 -13.69
C GLN A 349 -22.86 10.21 -14.50
N HIS A 350 -21.67 9.63 -14.72
CA HIS A 350 -21.53 8.37 -15.46
C HIS A 350 -21.59 7.12 -14.57
N HIS A 351 -21.30 7.28 -13.27
CA HIS A 351 -21.16 6.17 -12.33
C HIS A 351 -22.27 6.15 -11.25
N GLY A 352 -22.74 7.30 -10.78
CA GLY A 352 -23.57 7.38 -9.57
C GLY A 352 -22.78 6.93 -8.35
N ASP A 353 -23.39 6.15 -7.47
CA ASP A 353 -22.76 5.65 -6.24
C ASP A 353 -21.69 4.57 -6.46
N ALA A 354 -21.75 3.84 -7.59
CA ALA A 354 -20.95 2.64 -7.83
C ALA A 354 -20.21 2.68 -9.17
N LEU A 355 -19.14 1.87 -9.34
CA LEU A 355 -18.52 1.74 -10.65
C LEU A 355 -19.41 0.92 -11.61
N LYS A 356 -20.25 1.63 -12.38
CA LYS A 356 -20.98 1.11 -13.55
C LYS A 356 -20.10 0.18 -14.40
N LYS A 357 -20.49 -1.09 -14.49
CA LYS A 357 -19.75 -2.16 -15.21
C LYS A 357 -19.96 -2.02 -16.71
N CYS A 358 -18.92 -1.65 -17.45
CA CYS A 358 -18.91 -1.58 -18.91
C CYS A 358 -17.51 -1.89 -19.45
N SER A 359 -17.41 -2.42 -20.68
CA SER A 359 -16.13 -2.40 -21.39
C SER A 359 -15.76 -0.97 -21.80
N GLY A 360 -14.47 -0.63 -21.73
CA GLY A 360 -13.92 0.64 -22.19
C GLY A 360 -14.30 1.90 -21.39
N ILE A 361 -14.67 1.79 -20.10
CA ILE A 361 -15.12 2.91 -19.23
C ILE A 361 -14.23 4.16 -19.37
N ILE A 362 -12.91 3.99 -19.21
CA ILE A 362 -11.94 5.10 -19.23
C ILE A 362 -11.97 5.82 -20.58
N GLU A 363 -12.05 5.09 -21.70
CA GLU A 363 -12.00 5.69 -23.04
C GLU A 363 -13.34 6.33 -23.43
N LYS A 364 -14.46 5.78 -22.95
CA LYS A 364 -15.80 6.37 -23.06
C LYS A 364 -15.90 7.69 -22.29
N LEU A 365 -15.39 7.73 -21.05
CA LEU A 365 -15.27 8.95 -20.26
C LEU A 365 -14.33 9.97 -20.91
N THR A 366 -13.15 9.52 -21.37
CA THR A 366 -12.17 10.37 -22.07
C THR A 366 -12.82 11.03 -23.28
N THR A 367 -13.50 10.26 -24.13
CA THR A 367 -14.24 10.78 -25.30
C THR A 367 -15.36 11.74 -24.90
N LYS A 368 -16.14 11.44 -23.85
CA LYS A 368 -17.23 12.32 -23.38
C LYS A 368 -16.72 13.69 -22.90
N ILE A 369 -15.56 13.72 -22.25
CA ILE A 369 -14.94 14.96 -21.74
C ILE A 369 -14.23 15.72 -22.88
N ASN A 370 -13.45 15.04 -23.72
CA ASN A 370 -12.69 15.63 -24.83
C ASN A 370 -13.62 16.26 -25.91
N ARG A 371 -14.87 15.82 -26.03
CA ARG A 371 -15.90 16.46 -26.87
C ARG A 371 -16.42 17.79 -26.32
N ARG A 372 -16.14 18.13 -25.05
CA ARG A 372 -16.62 19.33 -24.35
C ARG A 372 -15.50 20.27 -23.92
N GLU A 373 -14.28 19.76 -23.81
CA GLU A 373 -13.07 20.50 -23.45
C GLU A 373 -12.01 20.18 -24.52
N THR A 374 -11.93 21.02 -25.55
CA THR A 374 -10.97 20.90 -26.66
C THR A 374 -9.59 21.48 -26.35
N THR A 375 -9.50 22.34 -25.32
CA THR A 375 -8.27 23.10 -24.99
C THR A 375 -7.17 22.29 -24.31
N ILE A 376 -7.43 21.03 -23.96
CA ILE A 376 -6.52 20.20 -23.15
C ILE A 376 -6.30 18.84 -23.83
N THR A 377 -5.06 18.35 -23.75
CA THR A 377 -4.67 17.10 -24.39
C THR A 377 -5.44 15.89 -23.84
N ARG A 378 -5.84 15.00 -24.75
CA ARG A 378 -6.60 13.78 -24.48
C ARG A 378 -6.00 12.91 -23.37
N ASP A 379 -4.68 12.90 -23.23
CA ASP A 379 -3.97 12.09 -22.24
C ASP A 379 -4.01 12.64 -20.81
N ILE A 380 -4.16 13.96 -20.63
CA ILE A 380 -4.46 14.54 -19.31
C ILE A 380 -5.86 14.11 -18.86
N ILE A 381 -6.85 14.17 -19.75
CA ILE A 381 -8.22 13.70 -19.52
C ILE A 381 -8.21 12.19 -19.19
N ARG A 382 -7.54 11.38 -20.01
CA ARG A 382 -7.40 9.93 -19.83
C ARG A 382 -6.71 9.59 -18.50
N ALA A 383 -5.72 10.37 -18.08
CA ALA A 383 -5.05 10.21 -16.79
C ALA A 383 -5.95 10.57 -15.61
N PHE A 384 -6.75 11.64 -15.70
CA PHE A 384 -7.78 11.97 -14.70
C PHE A 384 -8.79 10.83 -14.55
N CYS A 385 -9.34 10.32 -15.67
CA CYS A 385 -10.30 9.21 -15.63
C CYS A 385 -9.70 7.95 -14.98
N LYS A 386 -8.47 7.56 -15.37
CA LYS A 386 -7.74 6.45 -14.72
C LYS A 386 -7.59 6.66 -13.22
N LEU A 387 -7.18 7.87 -12.80
CA LEU A 387 -6.97 8.22 -11.40
C LEU A 387 -8.26 8.17 -10.57
N ARG A 388 -9.37 8.79 -11.04
CA ARG A 388 -10.64 8.75 -10.31
C ARG A 388 -11.25 7.35 -10.26
N THR A 389 -11.11 6.51 -11.30
CA THR A 389 -11.52 5.10 -11.23
C THR A 389 -10.74 4.33 -10.15
N ILE A 390 -9.42 4.55 -10.03
CA ILE A 390 -8.60 3.92 -8.97
C ILE A 390 -9.01 4.44 -7.58
N ILE A 391 -9.22 5.74 -7.41
CA ILE A 391 -9.66 6.34 -6.14
C ILE A 391 -11.03 5.79 -5.73
N ARG A 392 -12.03 5.80 -6.62
CA ARG A 392 -13.37 5.24 -6.34
C ARG A 392 -13.32 3.76 -6.01
N MET A 393 -12.49 2.98 -6.71
CA MET A 393 -12.29 1.55 -6.41
C MET A 393 -11.70 1.34 -5.02
N ASN A 394 -10.69 2.14 -4.62
CA ASN A 394 -10.09 2.08 -3.30
C ASN A 394 -11.07 2.50 -2.20
N TYR A 395 -11.81 3.59 -2.40
CA TYR A 395 -12.89 4.04 -1.50
C TYR A 395 -13.95 2.95 -1.29
N MET A 396 -14.45 2.32 -2.37
CA MET A 396 -15.39 1.20 -2.27
C MET A 396 -14.78 0.01 -1.52
N ASN A 397 -13.51 -0.32 -1.74
CA ASN A 397 -12.83 -1.40 -1.03
C ASN A 397 -12.74 -1.12 0.48
N ILE A 398 -12.41 0.11 0.88
CA ILE A 398 -12.39 0.54 2.29
C ILE A 398 -13.80 0.45 2.90
N LYS A 399 -14.81 1.03 2.23
CA LYS A 399 -16.22 1.01 2.66
C LYS A 399 -16.80 -0.42 2.75
N LEU A 400 -16.29 -1.37 1.96
CA LEU A 400 -16.60 -2.80 2.06
C LEU A 400 -15.90 -3.50 3.24
N ILE A 401 -14.68 -3.09 3.60
CA ILE A 401 -13.97 -3.58 4.79
C ILE A 401 -14.69 -3.09 6.06
N GLU A 402 -15.06 -1.81 6.12
CA GLU A 402 -15.85 -1.25 7.22
C GLU A 402 -17.21 -1.94 7.40
N LYS A 403 -17.96 -2.14 6.30
CA LYS A 403 -19.24 -2.87 6.36
C LYS A 403 -19.05 -4.31 6.87
N ARG A 404 -17.88 -4.91 6.68
CA ARG A 404 -17.53 -6.25 7.22
C ARG A 404 -17.08 -6.21 8.68
N SER A 405 -16.35 -5.18 9.12
CA SER A 405 -15.97 -5.04 10.54
C SER A 405 -17.20 -4.72 11.41
N ARG A 406 -18.05 -3.78 10.98
CA ARG A 406 -19.31 -3.44 11.67
C ARG A 406 -20.23 -4.66 11.83
N LYS A 407 -20.39 -5.49 10.79
CA LYS A 407 -21.16 -6.75 10.88
C LYS A 407 -20.56 -7.79 11.82
N ARG A 408 -19.22 -7.88 11.92
CA ARG A 408 -18.56 -8.76 12.89
C ARG A 408 -18.74 -8.27 14.32
N ALA A 409 -18.65 -6.96 14.55
CA ALA A 409 -18.90 -6.35 15.85
C ALA A 409 -20.34 -6.63 16.33
N SER A 410 -21.35 -6.39 15.49
CA SER A 410 -22.76 -6.66 15.86
C SER A 410 -23.02 -8.14 16.16
N GLN A 411 -22.47 -9.06 15.36
CA GLN A 411 -22.56 -10.50 15.61
C GLN A 411 -21.88 -10.91 16.92
N SER A 412 -20.72 -10.32 17.24
CA SER A 412 -20.03 -10.55 18.51
C SER A 412 -20.87 -10.10 19.70
N SER A 413 -21.44 -8.89 19.66
CA SER A 413 -22.29 -8.36 20.74
C SER A 413 -23.56 -9.19 20.95
N GLN A 414 -24.21 -9.62 19.87
CA GLN A 414 -25.39 -10.49 19.93
C GLN A 414 -25.07 -11.86 20.53
N SER A 415 -23.91 -12.45 20.17
CA SER A 415 -23.47 -13.71 20.79
C SER A 415 -23.20 -13.57 22.30
N ALA A 416 -22.59 -12.45 22.72
CA ALA A 416 -22.34 -12.18 24.14
C ALA A 416 -23.65 -12.03 24.94
N GLN A 417 -24.61 -11.25 24.42
CA GLN A 417 -25.93 -11.06 25.04
C GLN A 417 -26.72 -12.37 25.18
N ASN A 418 -26.64 -13.27 24.18
CA ASN A 418 -27.25 -14.60 24.27
C ASN A 418 -26.60 -15.44 25.38
N THR A 419 -25.26 -15.49 25.45
CA THR A 419 -24.58 -16.26 26.51
C THR A 419 -24.84 -15.74 27.93
N ASP A 420 -24.97 -14.42 28.13
CA ASP A 420 -25.32 -13.85 29.44
C ASP A 420 -26.79 -14.11 29.82
N THR A 421 -27.72 -14.04 28.87
CA THR A 421 -29.13 -14.37 29.13
C THR A 421 -29.33 -15.87 29.43
N GLU A 422 -28.60 -16.77 28.78
CA GLU A 422 -28.55 -18.20 29.16
C GLU A 422 -27.93 -18.40 30.55
N ARG A 423 -26.83 -17.71 30.86
CA ARG A 423 -26.18 -17.77 32.18
C ARG A 423 -27.10 -17.26 33.30
N LYS A 424 -27.91 -16.24 33.02
CA LYS A 424 -28.97 -15.73 33.92
C LYS A 424 -30.13 -16.72 34.07
N LYS A 425 -30.57 -17.39 32.99
CA LYS A 425 -31.57 -18.47 33.06
C LYS A 425 -31.09 -19.65 33.92
N ARG A 426 -29.87 -20.16 33.68
CA ARG A 426 -29.26 -21.22 34.52
C ARG A 426 -29.15 -20.80 36.01
N ARG A 427 -28.75 -19.55 36.28
CA ARG A 427 -28.71 -19.00 37.66
C ARG A 427 -30.08 -18.90 38.34
N LYS A 428 -31.18 -18.72 37.60
CA LYS A 428 -32.54 -18.83 38.15
C LYS A 428 -32.94 -20.29 38.40
N LEU A 429 -32.68 -21.20 37.45
CA LEU A 429 -33.02 -22.62 37.59
C LEU A 429 -32.35 -23.25 38.83
N ASN A 430 -31.04 -23.02 39.00
CA ASN A 430 -30.27 -23.50 40.16
C ASN A 430 -30.66 -22.83 41.51
N LYS A 431 -31.60 -21.87 41.51
CA LYS A 431 -32.22 -21.26 42.70
C LYS A 431 -33.65 -21.77 42.98
N LEU A 432 -34.18 -22.62 42.10
CA LEU A 432 -35.48 -23.31 42.26
C LEU A 432 -35.30 -24.80 42.56
N THR A 433 -34.06 -25.31 42.52
CA THR A 433 -33.66 -26.68 42.86
C THR A 433 -32.86 -26.71 44.18
N LYS A 434 -33.19 -25.81 45.09
CA LYS A 434 -32.69 -25.63 46.45
C LYS A 434 -33.80 -25.00 47.29
#